data_AF-A0A8C4SY99-F1
#
_entry.id   AF-A0A8C4SY99-F1
#
_cell.length_a   1.000
_cell.length_b   1.000
_cell.length_c   1.000
_cell.angle_alpha   90.00
_cell.angle_beta   90.00
_cell.angle_gamma   90.00
#
_symmetry.space_group_name_H-M   'P 1'
#
loop_
_entity.id
_entity.type
_entity.pdbx_description
1 polymer ?
#
loop_
_entity_poly.entity_id
_entity_poly.type
_entity_poly.pdbx_seq_one_letter_code
_entity_poly.pdbx_strand_id
1 'polypeptide(L)'
;MRMEKSGNTARGLLDQPWVPVEISNTLFLVKVSFGNTAYQLLISDLDFVWYESVDTNTLEQRAQELNRRLKASVVSFFQQLCAIAQPKLEGHEETDSAATFSCERVQDGLTLHMKSELAGVPFYWRFSCSPASVRVICQHLVHPFLAISRFLQEQTLELGTLLKRKDDEIQDYKENGAVLSRDRLKTELFQQQAFNKLFFLKKLPEICAVQDCRGFTREIQELYVAVTTMGSRQKRKHEDSEDTSTQVSQEVSKSISTQAEQAQKMPFEHLAEEKCKEEEGGTQSPLTNDTRKEMTMATATQASSQPTARPKKKSAKGLFR
;
A
#
# COMPACT_ATOMS: atom_id res chain seq x y z
N MET A 1 -18.76 -23.09 27.71
CA MET A 1 -17.74 -22.06 27.41
C MET A 1 -17.08 -22.41 26.09
N ARG A 2 -17.35 -21.63 25.04
CA ARG A 2 -16.79 -21.85 23.70
C ARG A 2 -15.77 -20.72 23.52
N MET A 3 -14.48 -21.06 23.46
CA MET A 3 -13.47 -20.09 23.03
C MET A 3 -13.81 -19.71 21.58
N GLU A 4 -14.30 -18.50 21.39
CA GLU A 4 -14.37 -17.93 20.05
C GLU A 4 -12.94 -17.79 19.55
N LYS A 5 -12.65 -18.50 18.46
CA LYS A 5 -11.35 -18.51 17.82
C LYS A 5 -11.01 -17.08 17.39
N SER A 6 -10.06 -16.47 18.08
CA SER A 6 -9.41 -15.19 17.76
C SER A 6 -8.84 -15.11 16.33
N GLY A 7 -8.83 -16.23 15.58
CA GLY A 7 -8.39 -16.30 14.18
C GLY A 7 -9.40 -15.82 13.12
N ASN A 8 -10.69 -15.68 13.42
CA ASN A 8 -11.67 -15.30 12.37
C ASN A 8 -11.69 -13.79 12.09
N THR A 9 -11.51 -12.95 13.11
CA THR A 9 -11.48 -11.48 12.99
C THR A 9 -10.15 -10.98 12.42
N ALA A 10 -9.01 -11.57 12.82
CA ALA A 10 -7.69 -11.22 12.29
C ALA A 10 -7.59 -11.36 10.76
N ARG A 11 -8.27 -12.35 10.20
CA ARG A 11 -8.38 -12.51 8.75
C ARG A 11 -9.29 -11.47 8.12
N GLY A 12 -10.42 -11.20 8.75
CA GLY A 12 -11.37 -10.17 8.35
C GLY A 12 -10.71 -8.82 8.18
N LEU A 13 -9.75 -8.47 9.06
CA LEU A 13 -8.95 -7.27 8.93
C LEU A 13 -7.98 -7.34 7.76
N LEU A 14 -7.16 -8.39 7.61
CA LEU A 14 -6.14 -8.45 6.55
C LEU A 14 -6.71 -8.24 5.13
N ASP A 15 -7.93 -8.70 4.89
CA ASP A 15 -8.61 -8.58 3.58
C ASP A 15 -9.18 -7.16 3.32
N GLN A 16 -9.17 -6.25 4.30
CA GLN A 16 -9.63 -4.86 4.13
C GLN A 16 -8.58 -3.99 3.43
N PRO A 17 -8.98 -3.02 2.61
CA PRO A 17 -8.07 -2.02 2.06
C PRO A 17 -7.55 -1.08 3.15
N TRP A 18 -6.44 -0.41 2.89
CA TRP A 18 -6.09 0.80 3.62
C TRP A 18 -6.79 1.98 2.95
N VAL A 19 -7.43 2.83 3.73
CA VAL A 19 -8.15 3.99 3.21
C VAL A 19 -7.61 5.27 3.84
N PRO A 20 -7.31 6.31 3.05
CA PRO A 20 -6.94 7.61 3.60
C PRO A 20 -8.15 8.27 4.27
N VAL A 21 -7.98 8.69 5.53
CA VAL A 21 -9.00 9.36 6.33
C VAL A 21 -8.39 10.57 7.03
N GLU A 22 -9.04 11.72 6.91
CA GLU A 22 -8.63 12.94 7.62
C GLU A 22 -9.37 13.06 8.96
N ILE A 23 -8.60 13.12 10.06
CA ILE A 23 -9.09 13.26 11.43
C ILE A 23 -8.29 14.38 12.10
N SER A 24 -8.98 15.43 12.59
CA SER A 24 -8.34 16.59 13.22
C SER A 24 -7.19 17.19 12.40
N ASN A 25 -7.40 17.39 11.10
CA ASN A 25 -6.40 17.91 10.14
C ASN A 25 -5.14 17.05 9.99
N THR A 26 -5.17 15.81 10.48
CA THR A 26 -4.12 14.82 10.27
C THR A 26 -4.66 13.74 9.35
N LEU A 27 -3.88 13.41 8.32
CA LEU A 27 -4.26 12.39 7.36
C LEU A 27 -3.68 11.04 7.79
N PHE A 28 -4.56 10.06 7.99
CA PHE A 28 -4.20 8.71 8.37
C PHE A 28 -4.52 7.71 7.26
N LEU A 29 -3.79 6.59 7.21
CA LEU A 29 -4.25 5.37 6.59
C LEU A 29 -4.98 4.54 7.65
N VAL A 30 -6.22 4.18 7.37
CA VAL A 30 -7.10 3.44 8.28
C VAL A 30 -7.52 2.12 7.63
N LYS A 31 -7.59 1.09 8.45
CA LYS A 31 -8.06 -0.23 8.07
C LYS A 31 -8.87 -0.80 9.23
N VAL A 32 -10.13 -1.12 8.99
CA VAL A 32 -11.06 -1.52 10.04
C VAL A 32 -11.87 -2.73 9.62
N SER A 33 -12.11 -3.65 10.55
CA SER A 33 -13.01 -4.80 10.35
C SER A 33 -13.99 -4.87 11.51
N PHE A 34 -15.27 -4.72 11.19
CA PHE A 34 -16.38 -4.87 12.13
C PHE A 34 -16.95 -6.29 12.02
N GLY A 35 -17.06 -6.98 13.15
CA GLY A 35 -17.74 -8.27 13.29
C GLY A 35 -19.19 -8.11 13.77
N ASN A 36 -19.67 -9.02 14.61
CA ASN A 36 -21.02 -8.94 15.19
C ASN A 36 -21.07 -8.06 16.45
N THR A 37 -20.06 -8.17 17.31
CA THR A 37 -19.92 -7.44 18.59
C THR A 37 -18.44 -7.22 18.93
N ALA A 38 -17.58 -7.23 17.93
CA ALA A 38 -16.14 -7.11 18.05
C ALA A 38 -15.60 -6.37 16.83
N TYR A 39 -14.49 -5.68 16.98
CA TYR A 39 -13.83 -5.02 15.86
C TYR A 39 -12.32 -5.07 16.00
N GLN A 40 -11.65 -4.85 14.88
CA GLN A 40 -10.23 -4.58 14.83
C GLN A 40 -9.97 -3.34 13.99
N LEU A 41 -9.02 -2.53 14.44
CA LEU A 41 -8.65 -1.26 13.84
C LEU A 41 -7.13 -1.20 13.72
N LEU A 42 -6.65 -0.83 12.55
CA LEU A 42 -5.26 -0.51 12.30
C LEU A 42 -5.21 0.89 11.69
N ILE A 43 -4.34 1.74 12.21
CA ILE A 43 -4.23 3.15 11.80
C ILE A 43 -2.75 3.53 11.70
N SER A 44 -2.40 4.34 10.71
CA SER A 44 -1.03 4.77 10.46
C SER A 44 -0.99 6.23 10.01
N ASP A 45 -0.04 7.00 10.52
CA ASP A 45 0.33 8.33 10.02
C ASP A 45 1.56 8.27 9.07
N LEU A 46 1.93 7.06 8.63
CA LEU A 46 3.14 6.70 7.88
C LEU A 46 4.45 6.71 8.68
N ASP A 47 4.47 7.34 9.84
CA ASP A 47 5.61 7.28 10.77
C ASP A 47 5.44 6.13 11.78
N PHE A 48 4.21 5.93 12.27
CA PHE A 48 3.84 4.95 13.27
C PHE A 48 2.61 4.18 12.84
N VAL A 49 2.47 2.97 13.38
CA VAL A 49 1.30 2.12 13.15
C VAL A 49 0.74 1.74 14.52
N TRP A 50 -0.55 2.00 14.71
CA TRP A 50 -1.29 1.61 15.91
C TRP A 50 -2.37 0.60 15.60
N TYR A 51 -2.63 -0.24 16.59
CA TYR A 51 -3.56 -1.34 16.52
C TYR A 51 -4.47 -1.36 17.75
N GLU A 52 -5.75 -1.66 17.51
CA GLU A 52 -6.71 -1.99 18.54
C GLU A 52 -7.51 -3.24 18.13
N SER A 53 -7.75 -4.14 19.08
CA SER A 53 -8.69 -5.24 18.96
C SER A 53 -9.63 -5.20 20.15
N VAL A 54 -10.94 -5.12 19.88
CA VAL A 54 -11.98 -5.07 20.91
C VAL A 54 -12.88 -6.28 20.75
N ASP A 55 -13.03 -7.03 21.83
CA ASP A 55 -14.00 -8.12 21.94
C ASP A 55 -15.30 -7.66 22.59
N THR A 56 -16.29 -8.54 22.66
CA THR A 56 -17.62 -8.24 23.21
C THR A 56 -17.57 -7.72 24.64
N ASN A 57 -16.70 -8.27 25.49
CA ASN A 57 -16.61 -7.89 26.90
C ASN A 57 -16.02 -6.49 27.06
N THR A 58 -14.92 -6.22 26.35
CA THR A 58 -14.27 -4.91 26.35
C THR A 58 -15.19 -3.86 25.75
N LEU A 59 -15.94 -4.23 24.70
CA LEU A 59 -16.95 -3.39 24.08
C LEU A 59 -18.03 -2.98 25.08
N GLU A 60 -18.62 -3.96 25.79
CA GLU A 60 -19.67 -3.72 26.78
C GLU A 60 -19.18 -2.85 27.95
N GLN A 61 -18.02 -3.18 28.51
CA GLN A 61 -17.43 -2.42 29.61
C GLN A 61 -17.21 -0.95 29.22
N ARG A 62 -16.61 -0.72 28.04
CA ARG A 62 -16.33 0.63 27.55
C ARG A 62 -17.60 1.39 27.18
N ALA A 63 -18.58 0.71 26.59
CA ALA A 63 -19.89 1.31 26.29
C ALA A 63 -20.58 1.80 27.57
N GLN A 64 -20.56 0.99 28.63
CA GLN A 64 -21.15 1.32 29.92
C GLN A 64 -20.38 2.45 30.63
N GLU A 65 -19.06 2.49 30.51
CA GLU A 65 -18.22 3.54 31.08
C GLU A 65 -18.49 4.90 30.44
N LEU A 66 -18.52 4.95 29.10
CA LEU A 66 -18.65 6.18 28.32
C LEU A 66 -20.10 6.67 28.20
N ASN A 67 -21.07 5.75 28.21
CA ASN A 67 -22.49 6.05 27.96
C ASN A 67 -23.37 5.56 29.12
N ARG A 68 -23.04 5.96 30.37
CA ARG A 68 -23.71 5.49 31.61
C ARG A 68 -25.24 5.60 31.63
N ARG A 69 -25.83 6.49 30.83
CA ARG A 69 -27.28 6.72 30.74
C ARG A 69 -27.96 5.83 29.69
N LEU A 70 -27.19 5.23 28.80
CA LEU A 70 -27.69 4.41 27.71
C LEU A 70 -27.87 2.98 28.20
N LYS A 71 -29.12 2.50 28.23
CA LYS A 71 -29.47 1.11 28.58
C LYS A 71 -29.83 0.35 27.31
N ALA A 72 -28.83 0.05 26.49
CA ALA A 72 -28.98 -0.72 25.25
C ALA A 72 -28.28 -2.08 25.38
N SER A 73 -28.73 -3.07 24.62
CA SER A 73 -27.97 -4.31 24.47
C SER A 73 -26.64 -4.05 23.76
N VAL A 74 -25.61 -4.85 24.06
CA VAL A 74 -24.28 -4.74 23.43
C VAL A 74 -24.37 -4.80 21.90
N VAL A 75 -25.25 -5.65 21.37
CA VAL A 75 -25.47 -5.80 19.92
C VAL A 75 -26.06 -4.53 19.32
N SER A 76 -27.10 -3.97 19.92
CA SER A 76 -27.73 -2.73 19.44
C SER A 76 -26.78 -1.54 19.53
N PHE A 77 -26.02 -1.45 20.63
CA PHE A 77 -24.98 -0.45 20.78
C PHE A 77 -23.93 -0.57 19.67
N PHE A 78 -23.46 -1.79 19.40
CA PHE A 78 -22.45 -2.04 18.39
C PHE A 78 -22.93 -1.72 16.97
N GLN A 79 -24.17 -2.10 16.63
CA GLN A 79 -24.78 -1.75 15.35
C GLN A 79 -24.81 -0.24 15.14
N GLN A 80 -25.16 0.52 16.18
CA GLN A 80 -25.13 1.98 16.13
C GLN A 80 -23.70 2.52 15.99
N LEU A 81 -22.73 1.95 16.71
CA LEU A 81 -21.32 2.29 16.57
C LEU A 81 -20.83 2.08 15.13
N CYS A 82 -21.12 0.92 14.53
CA CYS A 82 -20.76 0.64 13.14
C CYS A 82 -21.43 1.62 12.17
N ALA A 83 -22.73 1.88 12.33
CA ALA A 83 -23.47 2.80 11.47
C ALA A 83 -22.88 4.22 11.47
N ILE A 84 -22.30 4.65 12.59
CA ILE A 84 -21.66 5.96 12.74
C ILE A 84 -20.20 5.93 12.27
N ALA A 85 -19.43 4.94 12.72
CA ALA A 85 -17.98 4.94 12.57
C ALA A 85 -17.53 4.44 11.20
N GLN A 86 -18.22 3.44 10.65
CA GLN A 86 -17.80 2.78 9.42
C GLN A 86 -17.71 3.74 8.22
N PRO A 87 -18.67 4.63 7.95
CA PRO A 87 -18.58 5.55 6.81
C PRO A 87 -17.29 6.40 6.85
N LYS A 88 -16.97 7.01 8.01
CA LYS A 88 -15.77 7.85 8.15
C LYS A 88 -14.49 7.04 8.09
N LEU A 89 -14.43 5.89 8.77
CA LEU A 89 -13.22 5.03 8.81
C LEU A 89 -12.95 4.29 7.50
N GLU A 90 -13.97 4.08 6.66
CA GLU A 90 -13.84 3.56 5.29
C GLU A 90 -13.66 4.68 4.25
N GLY A 91 -13.38 5.92 4.69
CA GLY A 91 -13.06 7.05 3.82
C GLY A 91 -14.20 7.48 2.89
N HIS A 92 -15.46 7.26 3.28
CA HIS A 92 -16.57 7.90 2.60
C HIS A 92 -16.51 9.41 2.89
N GLU A 93 -16.58 10.21 1.82
CA GLU A 93 -16.67 11.67 1.89
C GLU A 93 -17.82 12.10 2.81
N GLU A 94 -17.69 13.26 3.44
CA GLU A 94 -18.62 13.79 4.45
C GLU A 94 -20.06 13.94 3.91
N THR A 95 -20.82 12.85 3.94
CA THR A 95 -22.28 12.86 3.89
C THR A 95 -22.77 13.23 5.28
N ASP A 96 -22.95 14.53 5.54
CA ASP A 96 -23.73 15.10 6.64
C ASP A 96 -23.64 14.29 7.96
N SER A 97 -22.42 13.86 8.30
CA SER A 97 -22.21 12.85 9.32
C SER A 97 -22.41 13.50 10.67
N ALA A 98 -23.40 13.04 11.42
CA ALA A 98 -23.72 13.52 12.76
C ALA A 98 -22.58 13.31 13.78
N ALA A 99 -21.47 12.69 13.38
CA ALA A 99 -20.37 12.33 14.26
C ALA A 99 -19.10 13.15 14.01
N THR A 100 -18.62 13.76 15.08
CA THR A 100 -17.33 14.45 15.13
C THR A 100 -16.26 13.47 15.58
N PHE A 101 -15.14 13.43 14.85
CA PHE A 101 -13.95 12.68 15.21
C PHE A 101 -12.84 13.62 15.65
N SER A 102 -12.15 13.26 16.73
CA SER A 102 -10.90 13.90 17.11
C SER A 102 -9.83 12.87 17.49
N CYS A 103 -8.57 13.22 17.33
CA CYS A 103 -7.46 12.35 17.73
C CYS A 103 -6.57 12.99 18.79
N GLU A 104 -6.10 12.17 19.73
CA GLU A 104 -5.14 12.55 20.76
C GLU A 104 -4.02 11.49 20.81
N ARG A 105 -2.78 11.95 20.75
CA ARG A 105 -1.60 11.08 20.91
C ARG A 105 -1.24 11.01 22.38
N VAL A 106 -1.26 9.81 22.95
CA VAL A 106 -1.06 9.58 24.38
C VAL A 106 0.14 8.67 24.56
N GLN A 107 1.29 9.23 24.96
CA GLN A 107 2.58 8.52 24.99
C GLN A 107 2.89 7.88 23.62
N ASP A 108 3.02 6.55 23.58
CA ASP A 108 3.22 5.77 22.36
C ASP A 108 1.89 5.33 21.71
N GLY A 109 0.76 5.56 22.37
CA GLY A 109 -0.57 5.21 21.87
C GLY A 109 -1.26 6.32 21.09
N LEU A 110 -2.32 5.94 20.38
CA LEU A 110 -3.21 6.86 19.68
C LEU A 110 -4.65 6.63 20.15
N THR A 111 -5.30 7.70 20.57
CA THR A 111 -6.70 7.68 20.99
C THR A 111 -7.56 8.44 19.99
N LEU A 112 -8.53 7.77 19.38
CA LEU A 112 -9.54 8.42 18.54
C LEU A 112 -10.83 8.57 19.34
N HIS A 113 -11.32 9.79 19.46
CA HIS A 113 -12.59 10.10 20.10
C HIS A 113 -13.64 10.30 19.02
N MET A 114 -14.78 9.65 19.22
CA MET A 114 -15.96 9.81 18.39
C MET A 114 -17.10 10.33 19.27
N LYS A 115 -17.72 11.42 18.83
CA LYS A 115 -18.91 12.00 19.46
C LYS A 115 -20.00 12.11 18.43
N SER A 116 -21.16 11.56 18.72
CA SER A 116 -22.38 11.66 17.91
C SER A 116 -23.57 12.00 18.79
N GLU A 117 -24.72 12.24 18.18
CA GLU A 117 -26.00 12.31 18.85
C GLU A 117 -26.89 11.13 18.40
N LEU A 118 -27.62 10.54 19.34
CA LEU A 118 -28.61 9.50 19.12
C LEU A 118 -29.93 9.96 19.73
N ALA A 119 -30.85 10.46 18.90
CA ALA A 119 -32.17 10.94 19.31
C ALA A 119 -32.13 11.94 20.49
N GLY A 120 -31.30 12.97 20.43
CA GLY A 120 -31.12 13.95 21.51
C GLY A 120 -30.15 13.53 22.61
N VAL A 121 -29.66 12.28 22.61
CA VAL A 121 -28.73 11.77 23.62
C VAL A 121 -27.30 11.73 23.06
N PRO A 122 -26.32 12.34 23.73
CA PRO A 122 -24.92 12.22 23.33
C PRO A 122 -24.44 10.77 23.34
N PHE A 123 -23.82 10.34 22.24
CA PHE A 123 -23.23 9.03 22.05
C PHE A 123 -21.72 9.18 21.91
N TYR A 124 -20.96 8.52 22.78
CA TYR A 124 -19.51 8.61 22.84
C TYR A 124 -18.85 7.26 22.58
N TRP A 125 -17.79 7.26 21.79
CA TRP A 125 -16.88 6.14 21.68
C TRP A 125 -15.43 6.60 21.68
N ARG A 126 -14.54 5.73 22.15
CA ARG A 126 -13.10 5.94 22.11
C ARG A 126 -12.43 4.69 21.57
N PHE A 127 -11.67 4.84 20.50
CA PHE A 127 -10.73 3.84 20.01
C PHE A 127 -9.39 4.07 20.71
N SER A 128 -8.90 3.08 21.45
CA SER A 128 -7.68 3.17 22.24
C SER A 128 -6.61 2.28 21.61
N CYS A 129 -5.86 2.85 20.66
CA CYS A 129 -4.89 2.11 19.85
C CYS A 129 -3.51 2.12 20.52
N SER A 130 -2.90 0.94 20.58
CA SER A 130 -1.52 0.75 21.07
C SER A 130 -0.56 0.57 19.90
N PRO A 131 0.76 0.78 20.05
CA PRO A 131 1.73 0.48 19.00
C PRO A 131 1.54 -0.93 18.43
N ALA A 132 1.45 -1.03 17.10
CA ALA A 132 1.31 -2.31 16.44
C ALA A 132 2.61 -3.13 16.58
N SER A 133 2.46 -4.43 16.87
CA SER A 133 3.62 -5.33 16.91
C SER A 133 4.28 -5.44 15.53
N VAL A 134 5.58 -5.74 15.50
CA VAL A 134 6.33 -5.98 14.25
C VAL A 134 5.65 -7.03 13.38
N ARG A 135 5.08 -8.08 13.98
CA ARG A 135 4.35 -9.11 13.25
C ARG A 135 3.14 -8.54 12.49
N VAL A 136 2.36 -7.66 13.13
CA VAL A 136 1.20 -7.00 12.50
C VAL A 136 1.68 -6.09 11.36
N ILE A 137 2.72 -5.30 11.59
CA ILE A 137 3.32 -4.43 10.57
C ILE A 137 3.79 -5.26 9.37
N CYS A 138 4.53 -6.35 9.59
CA CYS A 138 4.98 -7.21 8.52
C CYS A 138 3.81 -7.82 7.74
N GLN A 139 2.77 -8.29 8.43
CA GLN A 139 1.61 -8.92 7.80
C GLN A 139 0.75 -7.93 7.00
N HIS A 140 0.56 -6.71 7.50
CA HIS A 140 -0.37 -5.74 6.91
C HIS A 140 0.30 -4.74 5.97
N LEU A 141 1.61 -4.54 6.05
CA LEU A 141 2.36 -3.59 5.22
C LEU A 141 3.48 -4.29 4.46
N VAL A 142 4.49 -4.82 5.14
CA VAL A 142 5.74 -5.25 4.48
C VAL A 142 5.53 -6.34 3.42
N HIS A 143 4.87 -7.46 3.78
CA HIS A 143 4.68 -8.55 2.82
C HIS A 143 3.74 -8.16 1.66
N PRO A 144 2.58 -7.52 1.91
CA PRO A 144 1.72 -7.06 0.82
C PRO A 144 2.44 -6.10 -0.13
N PHE A 145 3.16 -5.10 0.39
CA PHE A 145 3.86 -4.13 -0.45
C PHE A 145 5.01 -4.73 -1.24
N LEU A 146 5.74 -5.70 -0.68
CA LEU A 146 6.78 -6.44 -1.42
C LEU A 146 6.19 -7.27 -2.57
N ALA A 147 5.02 -7.86 -2.36
CA ALA A 147 4.32 -8.60 -3.41
C ALA A 147 3.75 -7.67 -4.49
N ILE A 148 3.19 -6.52 -4.09
CA ILE A 148 2.74 -5.45 -5.00
C ILE A 148 3.91 -4.94 -5.84
N SER A 149 5.05 -4.62 -5.23
CA SER A 149 6.22 -4.09 -5.96
C SER A 149 6.72 -5.10 -6.98
N ARG A 150 6.78 -6.39 -6.62
CA ARG A 150 7.12 -7.45 -7.57
C ARG A 150 6.10 -7.55 -8.70
N PHE A 151 4.81 -7.54 -8.38
CA PHE A 151 3.75 -7.62 -9.40
C PHE A 151 3.83 -6.46 -10.40
N LEU A 152 4.00 -5.22 -9.93
CA LEU A 152 4.14 -4.05 -10.80
C LEU A 152 5.42 -4.08 -11.65
N GLN A 153 6.51 -4.64 -11.10
CA GLN A 153 7.73 -4.85 -11.85
C GLN A 153 7.54 -5.86 -12.99
N GLU A 154 6.90 -7.01 -12.73
CA GLU A 154 6.58 -8.00 -13.77
C GLU A 154 5.65 -7.41 -14.83
N GLN A 155 4.62 -6.66 -14.43
CA GLN A 155 3.74 -5.95 -15.36
C GLN A 155 4.54 -5.00 -16.28
N THR A 156 5.51 -4.26 -15.73
CA THR A 156 6.38 -3.37 -16.51
C THR A 156 7.21 -4.13 -17.54
N LEU A 157 7.71 -5.32 -17.18
CA LEU A 157 8.48 -6.19 -18.09
C LEU A 157 7.62 -6.79 -19.20
N GLU A 158 6.40 -7.23 -18.88
CA GLU A 158 5.44 -7.75 -19.86
C GLU A 158 5.03 -6.67 -20.86
N LEU A 159 4.73 -5.45 -20.38
CA LEU A 159 4.44 -4.30 -21.23
C LEU A 159 5.63 -3.95 -22.13
N GLY A 160 6.86 -3.97 -21.60
CA GLY A 160 8.06 -3.77 -22.39
C GLY A 160 8.24 -4.81 -23.50
N THR A 161 7.90 -6.06 -23.22
CA THR A 161 7.92 -7.15 -24.22
C THR A 161 6.85 -6.95 -25.29
N LEU A 162 5.64 -6.53 -24.89
CA LEU A 162 4.56 -6.23 -25.82
C LEU A 162 4.91 -5.06 -26.76
N LEU A 163 5.54 -4.01 -26.24
CA LEU A 163 6.00 -2.87 -27.04
C LEU A 163 7.05 -3.29 -28.08
N LYS A 164 8.01 -4.15 -27.71
CA LYS A 164 8.97 -4.70 -28.68
C LYS A 164 8.29 -5.50 -29.79
N ARG A 165 7.33 -6.35 -29.47
CA ARG A 165 6.55 -7.08 -30.50
C ARG A 165 5.82 -6.13 -31.45
N LYS A 166 5.34 -4.99 -30.94
CA LYS A 166 4.72 -3.95 -31.77
C LYS A 166 5.73 -3.21 -32.64
N ASP A 167 6.94 -2.97 -32.15
CA ASP A 167 8.01 -2.42 -32.98
C ASP A 167 8.40 -3.39 -34.11
N ASP A 168 8.50 -4.69 -33.81
CA ASP A 168 8.78 -5.73 -34.81
C ASP A 168 7.68 -5.79 -35.89
N GLU A 169 6.41 -5.73 -35.47
CA GLU A 169 5.25 -5.68 -36.38
C GLU A 169 5.29 -4.42 -37.27
N ILE A 170 5.61 -3.25 -36.71
CA ILE A 170 5.76 -2.00 -37.47
C ILE A 170 6.93 -2.08 -38.45
N GLN A 171 8.01 -2.76 -38.06
CA GLN A 171 9.18 -2.93 -38.90
C GLN A 171 8.88 -3.84 -40.09
N ASP A 172 8.19 -4.95 -39.88
CA ASP A 172 7.71 -5.85 -40.95
C ASP A 172 6.84 -5.09 -41.97
N TYR A 173 5.91 -4.24 -41.52
CA TYR A 173 5.12 -3.41 -42.43
C TYR A 173 5.99 -2.50 -43.31
N LYS A 174 7.02 -1.88 -42.74
CA LYS A 174 7.94 -1.01 -43.52
C LYS A 174 8.75 -1.80 -44.53
N GLU A 175 9.23 -2.98 -44.15
CA GLU A 175 10.00 -3.87 -45.02
C GLU A 175 9.15 -4.40 -46.19
N ASN A 176 7.86 -4.62 -45.94
CA ASN A 176 6.88 -4.99 -46.96
C ASN A 176 6.35 -3.80 -47.79
N GLY A 177 6.97 -2.62 -47.68
CA GLY A 177 6.68 -1.46 -48.51
C GLY A 177 5.48 -0.61 -48.06
N ALA A 178 4.94 -0.84 -46.86
CA ALA A 178 3.89 0.01 -46.32
C ALA A 178 4.45 1.40 -45.96
N VAL A 179 3.74 2.44 -46.39
CA VAL A 179 4.09 3.84 -46.11
C VAL A 179 3.02 4.46 -45.22
N LEU A 180 3.46 5.15 -44.16
CA LEU A 180 2.58 5.91 -43.30
C LEU A 180 1.90 7.05 -44.07
N SER A 181 0.57 7.10 -44.03
CA SER A 181 -0.17 8.23 -44.63
C SER A 181 -0.06 9.52 -43.80
N ARG A 182 0.39 9.43 -42.53
CA ARG A 182 0.52 10.55 -41.59
C ARG A 182 1.80 10.39 -40.76
N ASP A 183 2.83 11.16 -41.08
CA ASP A 183 4.15 11.05 -40.45
C ASP A 183 4.14 11.25 -38.93
N ARG A 184 3.24 12.11 -38.41
CA ARG A 184 3.10 12.36 -36.96
C ARG A 184 2.70 11.13 -36.14
N LEU A 185 2.25 10.05 -36.77
CA LEU A 185 1.90 8.80 -36.10
C LEU A 185 3.10 7.89 -35.90
N LYS A 186 4.24 8.20 -36.52
CA LYS A 186 5.48 7.44 -36.37
C LYS A 186 5.97 7.56 -34.93
N THR A 187 6.20 6.41 -34.30
CA THR A 187 6.85 6.31 -32.99
C THR A 187 8.33 5.96 -33.15
N GLU A 188 9.13 6.35 -32.17
CA GLU A 188 10.50 5.88 -32.02
C GLU A 188 10.52 4.43 -31.51
N LEU A 189 11.58 3.69 -31.83
CA LEU A 189 11.76 2.33 -31.33
C LEU A 189 11.85 2.32 -29.80
N PHE A 190 11.11 1.43 -29.16
CA PHE A 190 11.05 1.35 -27.73
C PHE A 190 12.33 0.74 -27.15
N GLN A 191 13.01 1.52 -26.30
CA GLN A 191 14.21 1.09 -25.57
C GLN A 191 13.96 1.10 -24.06
N GLN A 192 13.67 -0.08 -23.48
CA GLN A 192 13.32 -0.23 -22.07
C GLN A 192 14.31 0.44 -21.11
N GLN A 193 15.61 0.26 -21.32
CA GLN A 193 16.63 0.82 -20.42
C GLN A 193 16.68 2.34 -20.47
N ALA A 194 16.57 2.92 -21.68
CA ALA A 194 16.53 4.37 -21.86
C ALA A 194 15.25 4.96 -21.26
N PHE A 195 14.10 4.31 -21.49
CA PHE A 195 12.83 4.67 -20.87
C PHE A 195 12.93 4.67 -19.35
N ASN A 196 13.42 3.59 -18.73
CA ASN A 196 13.54 3.49 -17.27
C ASN A 196 14.41 4.62 -16.72
N LYS A 197 15.58 4.89 -17.31
CA LYS A 197 16.46 5.99 -16.90
C LYS A 197 15.75 7.34 -16.94
N LEU A 198 15.08 7.65 -18.05
CA LEU A 198 14.34 8.90 -18.21
C LEU A 198 13.14 9.00 -17.27
N PHE A 199 12.45 7.87 -17.05
CA PHE A 199 11.32 7.79 -16.13
C PHE A 199 11.76 8.09 -14.71
N PHE A 200 12.83 7.46 -14.21
CA PHE A 200 13.36 7.75 -12.88
C PHE A 200 13.76 9.22 -12.74
N LEU A 201 14.52 9.77 -13.70
CA LEU A 201 14.97 11.16 -13.64
C LEU A 201 13.82 12.17 -13.62
N LYS A 202 12.74 11.91 -14.36
CA LYS A 202 11.62 12.85 -14.51
C LYS A 202 10.52 12.65 -13.47
N LYS A 203 10.15 11.40 -13.18
CA LYS A 203 8.97 11.06 -12.37
C LYS A 203 9.26 10.77 -10.91
N LEU A 204 10.46 10.30 -10.57
CA LEU A 204 10.79 10.02 -9.17
C LEU A 204 10.67 11.27 -8.28
N PRO A 205 11.16 12.46 -8.67
CA PRO A 205 10.99 13.65 -7.83
C PRO A 205 9.53 14.05 -7.62
N GLU A 206 8.69 13.91 -8.66
CA GLU A 206 7.24 14.18 -8.56
C GLU A 206 6.56 13.24 -7.57
N ILE A 207 6.91 11.94 -7.60
CA ILE A 207 6.34 10.92 -6.71
C ILE A 207 6.83 11.12 -5.27
N CYS A 208 8.13 11.37 -5.09
CA CYS A 208 8.71 11.56 -3.75
C CYS A 208 8.26 12.86 -3.08
N ALA A 209 7.68 13.82 -3.82
CA ALA A 209 7.10 15.02 -3.23
C ALA A 209 5.76 14.75 -2.52
N VAL A 210 5.06 13.68 -2.87
CA VAL A 210 3.78 13.29 -2.27
C VAL A 210 4.05 12.15 -1.28
N GLN A 211 4.39 12.51 -0.04
CA GLN A 211 4.66 11.55 1.05
C GLN A 211 3.51 11.47 2.06
N ASP A 212 2.28 11.77 1.63
CA ASP A 212 1.11 11.64 2.48
C ASP A 212 0.33 10.36 2.18
N CYS A 213 -0.65 10.06 3.03
CA CYS A 213 -1.51 8.90 2.88
C CYS A 213 -2.36 8.92 1.59
N ARG A 214 -2.44 10.04 0.85
CA ARG A 214 -3.19 10.13 -0.43
C ARG A 214 -2.47 9.41 -1.57
N GLY A 215 -1.17 9.13 -1.42
CA GLY A 215 -0.42 8.29 -2.36
C GLY A 215 -0.95 6.85 -2.46
N PHE A 216 -1.75 6.39 -1.50
CA PHE A 216 -2.40 5.08 -1.53
C PHE A 216 -3.71 5.14 -2.33
N THR A 217 -3.57 5.28 -3.65
CA THR A 217 -4.71 5.43 -4.57
C THR A 217 -5.60 4.19 -4.61
N ARG A 218 -6.81 4.35 -5.16
CA ARG A 218 -7.78 3.25 -5.32
C ARG A 218 -7.20 2.05 -6.07
N GLU A 219 -6.38 2.30 -7.10
CA GLU A 219 -5.75 1.23 -7.89
C GLU A 219 -4.78 0.40 -7.03
N ILE A 220 -3.99 1.06 -6.17
CA ILE A 220 -3.08 0.37 -5.24
C ILE A 220 -3.88 -0.36 -4.16
N GLN A 221 -4.98 0.21 -3.67
CA GLN A 221 -5.89 -0.44 -2.72
C GLN A 221 -6.47 -1.74 -3.29
N GLU A 222 -6.98 -1.71 -4.53
CA GLU A 222 -7.54 -2.88 -5.21
C GLU A 222 -6.47 -3.97 -5.40
N LEU A 223 -5.25 -3.58 -5.81
CA LEU A 223 -4.13 -4.52 -5.93
C LEU A 223 -3.70 -5.08 -4.57
N TYR A 224 -3.69 -4.28 -3.51
CA TYR A 224 -3.40 -4.72 -2.16
C TYR A 224 -4.38 -5.81 -1.71
N VAL A 225 -5.68 -5.59 -1.88
CA VAL A 225 -6.72 -6.58 -1.53
C VAL A 225 -6.55 -7.86 -2.35
N ALA A 226 -6.24 -7.75 -3.65
CA ALA A 226 -5.97 -8.92 -4.48
C ALA A 226 -4.76 -9.74 -3.97
N VAL A 227 -3.68 -9.06 -3.57
CA VAL A 227 -2.46 -9.70 -3.04
C VAL A 227 -2.71 -10.39 -1.70
N THR A 228 -3.37 -9.71 -0.75
CA THR A 228 -3.62 -10.27 0.59
C THR A 228 -4.59 -11.45 0.54
N THR A 229 -5.64 -11.37 -0.29
CA THR A 229 -6.60 -12.46 -0.46
C THR A 229 -5.95 -13.68 -1.12
N MET A 230 -5.05 -13.50 -2.08
CA MET A 230 -4.34 -14.60 -2.76
C MET A 230 -3.32 -15.31 -1.86
N GLY A 231 -2.49 -14.56 -1.11
CA GLY A 231 -1.55 -15.14 -0.16
C GLY A 231 -2.27 -16.02 0.89
N SER A 232 -3.48 -15.63 1.28
CA SER A 232 -4.32 -16.38 2.23
C SER A 232 -4.91 -17.69 1.67
N ARG A 233 -5.09 -17.80 0.35
CA ARG A 233 -5.56 -19.03 -0.33
C ARG A 233 -4.44 -20.05 -0.48
N GLN A 234 -3.24 -19.56 -0.77
CA GLN A 234 -2.07 -20.41 -0.99
C GLN A 234 -1.60 -21.07 0.31
N LYS A 235 -1.69 -20.35 1.45
CA LYS A 235 -1.41 -20.91 2.77
C LYS A 235 -2.40 -22.01 3.19
N ARG A 236 -3.70 -21.87 2.89
CA ARG A 236 -4.70 -22.92 3.15
C ARG A 236 -4.40 -24.22 2.39
N LYS A 237 -3.98 -24.12 1.12
CA LYS A 237 -3.60 -25.30 0.32
C LYS A 237 -2.37 -26.02 0.87
N HIS A 238 -1.46 -25.30 1.51
CA HIS A 238 -0.28 -25.89 2.14
C HIS A 238 -0.62 -26.58 3.47
N GLU A 239 -1.49 -25.96 4.28
CA GLU A 239 -1.96 -26.55 5.55
C GLU A 239 -2.83 -27.80 5.34
N ASP A 240 -3.71 -27.83 4.32
CA ASP A 240 -4.50 -29.03 3.98
C ASP A 240 -3.67 -30.17 3.37
N SER A 241 -2.43 -29.92 2.94
CA SER A 241 -1.56 -30.93 2.32
C SER A 241 -0.62 -31.62 3.30
N GLU A 242 -0.43 -31.08 4.51
CA GLU A 242 0.46 -31.68 5.53
C GLU A 242 -0.24 -32.75 6.40
N ASP A 243 -1.57 -32.83 6.39
CA ASP A 243 -2.35 -33.81 7.18
C ASP A 243 -2.52 -35.19 6.48
N THR A 244 -1.88 -35.43 5.33
CA THR A 244 -1.94 -36.74 4.62
C THR A 244 -0.57 -37.42 4.49
N SER A 245 0.28 -37.33 5.52
CA SER A 245 1.48 -38.17 5.60
C SER A 245 1.75 -38.63 7.04
N THR A 246 0.87 -39.49 7.54
CA THR A 246 1.22 -40.39 8.62
C THR A 246 0.50 -41.71 8.36
N GLN A 247 1.27 -42.79 8.33
CA GLN A 247 0.89 -44.19 8.05
C GLN A 247 1.03 -44.66 6.58
N VAL A 248 2.28 -44.95 6.18
CA VAL A 248 2.61 -46.29 5.67
C VAL A 248 3.94 -46.71 6.31
N SER A 249 3.84 -47.76 7.12
CA SER A 249 4.88 -48.53 7.82
C SER A 249 6.06 -48.89 6.91
N GLN A 250 7.31 -48.78 7.37
CA GLN A 250 8.03 -49.89 8.01
C GLN A 250 7.82 -51.24 7.32
N GLU A 251 8.66 -51.51 6.33
CA GLU A 251 9.22 -52.80 5.86
C GLU A 251 9.91 -52.42 4.54
N VAL A 252 11.24 -52.29 4.45
CA VAL A 252 12.18 -53.40 4.35
C VAL A 252 13.53 -52.94 4.90
N SER A 253 13.92 -53.51 6.03
CA SER A 253 15.33 -53.58 6.43
C SER A 253 15.85 -54.97 6.08
N LYS A 254 17.08 -55.02 5.58
CA LYS A 254 18.00 -56.17 5.41
C LYS A 254 18.03 -56.83 4.03
N SER A 255 18.90 -56.28 3.18
CA SER A 255 19.77 -57.09 2.32
C SER A 255 21.13 -56.40 2.17
N ILE A 256 22.12 -56.92 2.90
CA ILE A 256 23.54 -57.03 2.53
C ILE A 256 24.42 -55.77 2.70
N SER A 257 25.15 -55.78 3.83
CA SER A 257 26.52 -55.26 3.95
C SER A 257 27.49 -56.30 3.36
N THR A 258 28.41 -55.93 2.46
CA THR A 258 29.88 -56.04 2.63
C THR A 258 30.66 -55.77 1.32
N GLN A 259 31.83 -55.14 1.48
CA GLN A 259 32.99 -55.01 0.57
C GLN A 259 32.83 -53.98 -0.58
N ALA A 260 33.79 -53.11 -0.90
CA ALA A 260 35.20 -53.00 -0.55
C ALA A 260 35.70 -51.54 -0.67
N GLU A 261 36.80 -51.26 0.04
CA GLU A 261 37.67 -50.10 -0.07
C GLU A 261 38.23 -49.89 -1.49
N GLN A 262 38.41 -48.63 -1.88
CA GLN A 262 39.58 -48.06 -2.56
C GLN A 262 39.37 -46.54 -2.70
N ALA A 263 40.08 -45.71 -1.93
CA ALA A 263 41.23 -44.91 -2.37
C ALA A 263 40.82 -43.81 -3.41
N GLN A 264 41.05 -42.50 -3.27
CA GLN A 264 42.26 -41.78 -2.85
C GLN A 264 41.97 -40.29 -2.53
N LYS A 265 42.67 -39.78 -1.51
CA LYS A 265 43.43 -38.50 -1.40
C LYS A 265 42.85 -37.16 -1.93
N MET A 266 42.57 -36.28 -0.95
CA MET A 266 42.98 -34.85 -0.75
C MET A 266 44.07 -34.26 -1.69
N PRO A 267 44.35 -32.92 -1.72
CA PRO A 267 43.90 -31.84 -0.81
C PRO A 267 43.54 -30.47 -1.43
N PHE A 268 42.92 -29.67 -0.58
CA PHE A 268 42.87 -28.21 -0.55
C PHE A 268 44.18 -27.64 0.04
N GLU A 269 44.86 -26.69 -0.62
CA GLU A 269 45.79 -25.68 -0.05
C GLU A 269 45.73 -24.42 -0.94
N HIS A 270 45.26 -23.26 -0.45
CA HIS A 270 46.00 -22.15 0.19
C HIS A 270 47.00 -21.38 -0.70
N LEU A 271 46.79 -20.06 -0.82
CA LEU A 271 47.72 -18.93 -1.10
C LEU A 271 46.84 -17.75 -1.56
N ALA A 272 47.01 -16.48 -1.21
CA ALA A 272 47.78 -15.75 -0.23
C ALA A 272 47.18 -14.32 -0.24
N GLU A 273 47.25 -13.64 0.89
CA GLU A 273 46.96 -12.21 1.03
C GLU A 273 48.04 -11.40 0.31
N GLU A 274 47.64 -10.37 -0.45
CA GLU A 274 48.55 -9.30 -0.84
C GLU A 274 47.92 -7.92 -0.58
N LYS A 275 48.75 -7.07 0.00
CA LYS A 275 48.47 -5.89 0.81
C LYS A 275 48.77 -4.65 -0.05
N CYS A 276 47.79 -3.79 -0.30
CA CYS A 276 48.03 -2.47 -0.90
C CYS A 276 48.09 -1.40 0.19
N LYS A 277 49.17 -0.62 0.14
CA LYS A 277 49.60 0.38 1.10
C LYS A 277 48.80 1.68 0.99
N GLU A 278 48.67 2.33 2.14
CA GLU A 278 48.34 3.74 2.33
C GLU A 278 49.50 4.63 1.85
N GLU A 279 49.18 5.76 1.22
CA GLU A 279 50.00 6.97 1.25
C GLU A 279 49.10 8.18 1.53
N GLU A 280 49.42 8.88 2.63
CA GLU A 280 48.93 10.19 3.01
C GLU A 280 49.57 11.29 2.14
N GLY A 281 48.83 12.36 1.89
CA GLY A 281 49.36 13.59 1.31
C GLY A 281 48.35 14.73 1.41
N GLY A 282 48.31 15.40 2.56
CA GLY A 282 47.56 16.65 2.73
C GLY A 282 48.36 17.87 2.26
N THR A 283 47.66 18.92 1.80
CA THR A 283 48.06 20.34 1.94
C THR A 283 46.83 21.23 1.74
N GLN A 284 46.72 22.27 2.58
CA GLN A 284 45.59 23.19 2.74
C GLN A 284 45.73 24.50 1.92
N SER A 285 44.60 24.99 1.37
CA SER A 285 44.11 26.40 1.28
C SER A 285 44.92 27.47 0.48
N PRO A 286 44.40 28.68 0.11
CA PRO A 286 43.21 29.40 0.61
C PRO A 286 42.30 30.17 -0.41
N LEU A 287 41.27 30.78 0.18
CA LEU A 287 40.21 31.71 -0.30
C LEU A 287 40.56 32.76 -1.36
N THR A 288 39.55 33.18 -2.14
CA THR A 288 39.13 34.59 -2.32
C THR A 288 37.69 34.72 -2.89
N ASN A 289 37.06 35.84 -2.52
CA ASN A 289 35.74 36.43 -2.86
C ASN A 289 35.48 36.55 -4.40
N ASP A 290 34.34 36.97 -4.96
CA ASP A 290 33.34 37.98 -4.59
C ASP A 290 32.18 38.02 -5.64
N THR A 291 31.06 38.67 -5.29
CA THR A 291 30.19 39.52 -6.16
C THR A 291 28.99 38.93 -6.93
N ARG A 292 27.80 39.04 -6.30
CA ARG A 292 26.64 39.91 -6.67
C ARG A 292 26.06 39.85 -8.09
N LYS A 293 24.77 39.50 -8.20
CA LYS A 293 23.69 40.44 -8.63
C LYS A 293 22.28 39.84 -8.49
N GLU A 294 21.52 40.44 -7.59
CA GLU A 294 20.06 40.53 -7.60
C GLU A 294 19.59 41.31 -8.83
N MET A 295 18.41 40.98 -9.36
CA MET A 295 17.58 41.90 -10.12
C MET A 295 16.11 41.66 -9.80
N THR A 296 15.61 42.46 -8.86
CA THR A 296 14.21 42.87 -8.72
C THR A 296 13.78 43.71 -9.92
N MET A 297 12.57 43.49 -10.44
CA MET A 297 11.66 44.55 -10.87
C MET A 297 10.21 44.10 -10.69
N ALA A 298 9.42 45.03 -10.18
CA ALA A 298 8.05 44.88 -9.73
C ALA A 298 7.05 45.52 -10.71
N THR A 299 5.78 45.10 -10.56
CA THR A 299 4.53 45.86 -10.68
C THR A 299 4.07 46.44 -12.03
N ALA A 300 2.89 45.99 -12.49
CA ALA A 300 1.62 46.74 -12.58
C ALA A 300 0.54 45.84 -13.24
N THR A 301 -0.50 45.36 -12.56
CA THR A 301 -1.81 45.97 -12.23
C THR A 301 -2.73 46.24 -13.43
N GLN A 302 -3.99 45.79 -13.28
CA GLN A 302 -5.25 46.11 -13.99
C GLN A 302 -5.70 45.10 -15.06
N ALA A 303 -6.98 44.87 -15.34
CA ALA A 303 -8.23 44.73 -14.58
C ALA A 303 -9.32 44.53 -15.64
N SER A 304 -10.23 43.57 -15.44
CA SER A 304 -11.50 43.39 -16.19
C SER A 304 -11.33 43.06 -17.70
N SER A 305 -12.24 42.46 -18.45
CA SER A 305 -13.65 42.10 -18.27
C SER A 305 -13.97 41.10 -19.40
N GLN A 306 -14.74 40.05 -19.10
CA GLN A 306 -15.60 39.37 -20.08
C GLN A 306 -16.72 40.35 -20.52
N PRO A 307 -17.29 40.28 -21.74
CA PRO A 307 -18.38 39.32 -21.94
C PRO A 307 -18.71 38.86 -23.38
N THR A 308 -19.66 37.92 -23.42
CA THR A 308 -20.68 37.63 -24.44
C THR A 308 -20.46 36.55 -25.50
N ALA A 309 -21.61 35.97 -25.86
CA ALA A 309 -21.80 34.66 -26.43
C ALA A 309 -22.60 34.72 -27.75
N ARG A 310 -22.33 33.73 -28.62
CA ARG A 310 -23.21 33.09 -29.66
C ARG A 310 -23.50 33.89 -30.97
N PRO A 311 -23.99 33.28 -32.08
CA PRO A 311 -24.07 31.84 -32.48
C PRO A 311 -23.80 31.48 -33.99
N LYS A 312 -23.64 30.15 -34.25
CA LYS A 312 -24.11 29.28 -35.39
C LYS A 312 -23.57 29.39 -36.84
N LYS A 313 -23.15 28.22 -37.39
CA LYS A 313 -23.58 27.54 -38.67
C LYS A 313 -22.75 26.22 -38.84
N LYS A 314 -23.31 25.01 -38.70
CA LYS A 314 -24.03 24.09 -39.63
C LYS A 314 -23.21 23.38 -40.75
N SER A 315 -23.30 22.04 -40.72
CA SER A 315 -23.04 20.97 -41.75
C SER A 315 -21.56 20.60 -42.01
N ALA A 316 -21.16 19.34 -42.26
CA ALA A 316 -21.86 18.24 -42.92
C ALA A 316 -21.49 16.83 -42.39
N LYS A 317 -22.36 15.87 -42.71
CA LYS A 317 -22.24 14.41 -42.52
C LYS A 317 -21.30 13.78 -43.56
N GLY A 318 -20.65 12.67 -43.18
CA GLY A 318 -19.99 11.69 -44.07
C GLY A 318 -19.11 10.77 -43.20
N LEU A 319 -19.54 9.61 -42.72
CA LEU A 319 -19.97 8.38 -43.41
C LEU A 319 -18.81 7.69 -44.14
N PHE A 320 -18.04 6.87 -43.42
CA PHE A 320 -17.39 5.68 -43.97
C PHE A 320 -17.48 4.53 -42.97
N ARG A 321 -17.83 3.38 -43.54
CA ARG A 321 -18.04 2.05 -42.95
C ARG A 321 -16.75 1.44 -42.44
#